data_AF-A0A959HH43-F1
#
_entry.id   AF-A0A959HH43-F1
#
_cell.length_a   1.000
_cell.length_b   1.000
_cell.length_c   1.000
_cell.angle_alpha   90.00
_cell.angle_beta   90.00
_cell.angle_gamma   90.00
#
_symmetry.space_group_name_H-M   'P 1'
#
loop_
_entity.id
_entity.type
_entity.pdbx_description
1 polymer ?
#
loop_
_entity_poly.entity_id
_entity_poly.type
_entity_poly.pdbx_seq_one_letter_code
_entity_poly.pdbx_strand_id
1 'polypeptide(L)'
;MHDCKRIIDKMRNGGEEGIAEGMALLVEDIEFRKTAKYFYGRYRQLSRVLSWEDLLYEAVLRLATEISNGRGPKTNCKGYIRNICRNICEEYRRESQRMDMAMDVLSKLYHSPSSNVLREKVKAYLAQLGGQCEVLLWLCFFEEPPVEDHGKLAGLLNDKGYDVSPTSVSSLLSRCKRKFRELLGGGPSGLFEE
;
A
#
# COMPACT_ATOMS: atom_id res chain seq x y z
N MET A 1 -2.70 -30.56 -16.61
CA MET A 1 -3.52 -30.00 -15.52
C MET A 1 -2.92 -30.47 -14.21
N HIS A 2 -2.36 -29.57 -13.41
CA HIS A 2 -1.67 -29.94 -12.18
C HIS A 2 -2.67 -29.95 -11.02
N ASP A 3 -2.67 -31.03 -10.23
CA ASP A 3 -3.43 -31.04 -8.98
C ASP A 3 -2.77 -30.07 -8.00
N CYS A 4 -3.52 -29.06 -7.58
CA CYS A 4 -3.09 -28.05 -6.61
C CYS A 4 -2.53 -28.68 -5.33
N LYS A 5 -3.13 -29.80 -4.87
CA LYS A 5 -2.61 -30.55 -3.72
C LYS A 5 -1.21 -31.08 -4.00
N ARG A 6 -0.99 -31.68 -5.17
CA ARG A 6 0.32 -32.21 -5.58
C ARG A 6 1.38 -31.12 -5.64
N ILE A 7 1.04 -29.92 -6.09
CA ILE A 7 1.98 -28.79 -6.12
C ILE A 7 2.36 -28.38 -4.69
N ILE A 8 1.38 -28.27 -3.79
CA ILE A 8 1.62 -27.90 -2.39
C ILE A 8 2.41 -28.99 -1.64
N ASP A 9 2.13 -30.26 -1.89
CA ASP A 9 2.89 -31.38 -1.33
C ASP A 9 4.35 -31.35 -1.82
N LYS A 10 4.58 -30.96 -3.09
CA LYS A 10 5.93 -30.75 -3.64
C LYS A 10 6.67 -29.63 -2.89
N MET A 11 6.01 -28.50 -2.66
CA MET A 11 6.60 -27.39 -1.89
C MET A 11 6.92 -27.80 -0.45
N ARG A 12 6.05 -28.60 0.17
CA ARG A 12 6.22 -29.02 1.56
C ARG A 12 7.36 -30.00 1.75
N ASN A 13 7.54 -30.94 0.82
CA ASN A 13 8.47 -32.05 0.98
C ASN A 13 9.82 -31.84 0.27
N GLY A 14 9.91 -30.91 -0.68
CA GLY A 14 11.09 -30.73 -1.54
C GLY A 14 12.10 -29.67 -1.06
N GLY A 15 11.95 -29.12 0.16
CA GLY A 15 12.83 -28.06 0.65
C GLY A 15 12.80 -26.80 -0.22
N GLU A 16 13.91 -26.08 -0.31
CA GLU A 16 14.00 -24.83 -1.09
C GLU A 16 13.72 -25.04 -2.59
N GLU A 17 14.25 -26.13 -3.17
CA GLU A 17 14.02 -26.47 -4.57
C GLU A 17 12.54 -26.80 -4.83
N GLY A 18 11.93 -27.61 -3.96
CA GLY A 18 10.51 -27.93 -4.05
C GLY A 18 9.60 -26.71 -3.93
N ILE A 19 9.97 -25.73 -3.09
CA ILE A 19 9.26 -24.44 -2.98
C ILE A 19 9.37 -23.67 -4.29
N ALA A 20 10.57 -23.47 -4.82
CA ALA A 20 10.79 -22.71 -6.05
C ALA A 20 10.03 -23.33 -7.24
N GLU A 21 10.14 -24.64 -7.41
CA GLU A 21 9.43 -25.36 -8.47
C GLU A 21 7.91 -25.31 -8.27
N GLY A 22 7.43 -25.44 -7.03
CA GLY A 22 6.01 -25.36 -6.74
C GLY A 22 5.43 -23.96 -6.96
N MET A 23 6.19 -22.90 -6.64
CA MET A 23 5.80 -21.53 -6.97
C MET A 23 5.66 -21.33 -8.49
N ALA A 24 6.63 -21.81 -9.28
CA ALA A 24 6.56 -21.73 -10.74
C ALA A 24 5.30 -22.43 -11.28
N LEU A 25 5.01 -23.65 -10.78
CA LEU A 25 3.81 -24.39 -11.17
C LEU A 25 2.51 -23.69 -10.76
N LEU A 26 2.47 -23.03 -9.60
CA LEU A 26 1.29 -22.28 -9.13
C LEU A 26 1.03 -21.03 -9.96
N VAL A 27 2.08 -20.34 -10.41
CA VAL A 27 1.96 -19.17 -11.30
C VAL A 27 1.32 -19.57 -12.64
N GLU A 28 1.65 -20.76 -13.15
CA GLU A 28 1.12 -21.28 -14.41
C GLU A 28 -0.26 -21.96 -14.25
N ASP A 29 -0.66 -22.30 -13.03
CA ASP A 29 -1.90 -23.04 -12.76
C ASP A 29 -3.15 -22.26 -13.20
N ILE A 30 -3.95 -22.87 -14.07
CA ILE A 30 -5.12 -22.23 -14.69
C ILE A 30 -6.17 -21.86 -13.64
N GLU A 31 -6.40 -22.70 -12.63
CA GLU A 31 -7.41 -22.46 -11.61
C GLU A 31 -6.99 -21.37 -10.63
N PHE A 32 -5.70 -21.32 -10.28
CA PHE A 32 -5.15 -20.23 -9.49
C PHE A 32 -5.24 -18.90 -10.25
N ARG A 33 -4.81 -18.86 -11.52
CA ARG A 33 -4.93 -17.66 -12.37
C ARG A 33 -6.38 -17.19 -12.49
N LYS A 34 -7.35 -18.11 -12.69
CA LYS A 34 -8.78 -17.78 -12.68
C LYS A 34 -9.23 -17.20 -11.34
N THR A 35 -8.77 -17.76 -10.23
CA THR A 35 -9.11 -17.29 -8.88
C THR A 35 -8.58 -15.88 -8.63
N ALA A 36 -7.31 -15.62 -8.97
CA ALA A 36 -6.71 -14.28 -8.89
C ALA A 36 -7.48 -13.28 -9.77
N LYS A 37 -7.77 -13.62 -11.03
CA LYS A 37 -8.56 -12.78 -11.94
C LYS A 37 -9.98 -12.49 -11.40
N TYR A 38 -10.63 -13.49 -10.81
CA TYR A 38 -11.95 -13.33 -10.20
C TYR A 38 -11.91 -12.31 -9.05
N PHE A 39 -10.96 -12.43 -8.12
CA PHE A 39 -10.85 -11.50 -7.00
C PHE A 39 -10.38 -10.12 -7.45
N TYR A 40 -9.40 -10.03 -8.36
CA TYR A 40 -9.04 -8.78 -8.98
C TYR A 40 -10.27 -8.10 -9.61
N GLY A 41 -11.04 -8.81 -10.44
CA GLY A 41 -12.25 -8.25 -11.06
C GLY A 41 -13.28 -7.76 -10.04
N ARG A 42 -13.48 -8.51 -8.95
CA ARG A 42 -14.40 -8.16 -7.86
C ARG A 42 -13.95 -6.93 -7.06
N TYR A 43 -12.64 -6.73 -6.89
CA TYR A 43 -12.07 -5.63 -6.10
C TYR A 43 -11.48 -4.49 -6.95
N ARG A 44 -11.55 -4.60 -8.29
CA ARG A 44 -10.92 -3.67 -9.25
C ARG A 44 -11.30 -2.21 -9.02
N GLN A 45 -12.55 -1.95 -8.64
CA GLN A 45 -13.03 -0.58 -8.38
C GLN A 45 -12.45 0.01 -7.08
N LEU A 46 -11.96 -0.85 -6.19
CA LEU A 46 -11.56 -0.53 -4.81
C LEU A 46 -10.03 -0.62 -4.59
N SER A 47 -9.30 -1.32 -5.46
CA SER A 47 -7.84 -1.44 -5.42
C SER A 47 -7.23 -0.92 -6.72
N ARG A 48 -7.08 0.40 -6.85
CA ARG A 48 -6.49 1.04 -8.06
C ARG A 48 -5.01 0.69 -8.28
N VAL A 49 -4.38 -0.04 -7.36
CA VAL A 49 -2.91 -0.15 -7.25
C VAL A 49 -2.39 -1.55 -7.59
N LEU A 50 -3.25 -2.53 -7.84
CA LEU A 50 -2.84 -3.94 -8.01
C LEU A 50 -3.27 -4.49 -9.37
N SER A 51 -2.37 -5.03 -10.19
CA SER A 51 -2.74 -5.84 -11.35
C SER A 51 -3.20 -7.24 -10.92
N TRP A 52 -3.85 -8.02 -11.80
CA TRP A 52 -4.22 -9.39 -11.43
C TRP A 52 -2.98 -10.30 -11.33
N GLU A 53 -1.91 -9.98 -12.05
CA GLU A 53 -0.60 -10.60 -11.96
C GLU A 53 0.05 -10.35 -10.60
N ASP A 54 0.04 -9.10 -10.11
CA ASP A 54 0.58 -8.77 -8.79
C ASP A 54 -0.13 -9.55 -7.68
N LEU A 55 -1.47 -9.62 -7.75
CA LEU A 55 -2.28 -10.42 -6.82
C LEU A 55 -1.87 -11.90 -6.84
N LEU A 56 -1.62 -12.45 -8.03
CA LEU A 56 -1.21 -13.83 -8.20
C LEU A 56 0.18 -14.05 -7.59
N TYR A 57 1.16 -13.21 -7.91
CA TYR A 57 2.52 -13.34 -7.40
C TYR A 57 2.57 -13.20 -5.88
N GLU A 58 1.85 -12.23 -5.33
CA GLU A 58 1.76 -12.06 -3.89
C GLU A 58 1.08 -13.26 -3.21
N ALA A 59 0.00 -13.78 -3.80
CA ALA A 59 -0.68 -14.97 -3.27
C ALA A 59 0.24 -16.20 -3.26
N VAL A 60 1.03 -16.38 -4.33
CA VAL A 60 2.03 -17.46 -4.42
C VAL A 60 3.14 -17.28 -3.38
N LEU A 61 3.67 -16.06 -3.23
CA LEU A 61 4.71 -15.75 -2.25
C LEU A 61 4.24 -15.97 -0.81
N ARG A 62 3.02 -15.52 -0.47
CA ARG A 62 2.43 -15.73 0.86
C ARG A 62 2.23 -17.22 1.15
N LEU A 63 1.70 -17.97 0.17
CA LEU A 63 1.54 -19.42 0.31
C LEU A 63 2.88 -20.13 0.50
N ALA A 64 3.90 -19.77 -0.30
CA ALA A 64 5.24 -20.33 -0.16
C ALA A 64 5.83 -20.05 1.22
N THR A 65 5.74 -18.80 1.68
CA THR A 65 6.20 -18.38 3.00
C THR A 65 5.51 -19.17 4.12
N GLU A 66 4.21 -19.41 4.01
CA GLU A 66 3.50 -20.22 5.00
C GLU A 66 3.94 -21.68 5.00
N ILE A 67 4.15 -22.28 3.82
CA ILE A 67 4.62 -23.66 3.69
C ILE A 67 6.04 -23.81 4.26
N SER A 68 6.96 -22.88 3.95
CA SER A 68 8.32 -22.88 4.52
C SER A 68 8.32 -22.80 6.04
N ASN A 69 7.32 -22.15 6.62
CA ASN A 69 7.10 -22.06 8.07
C ASN A 69 6.33 -23.27 8.66
N GLY A 70 6.18 -24.36 7.91
CA GLY A 70 5.45 -25.56 8.34
C GLY A 70 3.92 -25.42 8.38
N ARG A 71 3.36 -24.30 7.89
CA ARG A 71 1.92 -24.02 7.83
C ARG A 71 1.35 -24.41 6.46
N GLY A 72 0.23 -23.78 6.07
CA GLY A 72 -0.43 -24.01 4.78
C GLY A 72 -1.40 -25.20 4.75
N PRO A 73 -2.17 -25.34 3.66
CA PRO A 73 -3.26 -26.32 3.58
C PRO A 73 -2.75 -27.75 3.43
N LYS A 74 -3.47 -28.70 4.06
CA LYS A 74 -3.25 -30.16 3.93
C LYS A 74 -4.33 -30.86 3.09
N THR A 75 -5.54 -30.30 3.06
CA THR A 75 -6.72 -30.90 2.42
C THR A 75 -7.36 -29.93 1.43
N ASN A 76 -8.00 -28.86 1.92
CA ASN A 76 -8.73 -27.90 1.08
C ASN A 76 -7.80 -26.84 0.46
N CYS A 77 -6.92 -27.26 -0.44
CA CYS A 77 -5.95 -26.38 -1.09
C CYS A 77 -6.62 -25.26 -1.90
N LYS A 78 -7.68 -25.59 -2.65
CA LYS A 78 -8.44 -24.62 -3.45
C LYS A 78 -9.10 -23.54 -2.59
N GLY A 79 -9.78 -23.94 -1.52
CA GLY A 79 -10.40 -22.99 -0.59
C GLY A 79 -9.37 -22.11 0.11
N TYR A 80 -8.20 -22.65 0.40
CA TYR A 80 -7.10 -21.90 1.00
C TYR A 80 -6.55 -20.82 0.06
N ILE A 81 -6.27 -21.18 -1.20
CA ILE A 81 -5.86 -20.22 -2.23
C ILE A 81 -6.90 -19.12 -2.41
N ARG A 82 -8.19 -19.50 -2.47
CA ARG A 82 -9.30 -18.55 -2.56
C ARG A 82 -9.29 -17.56 -1.38
N ASN A 83 -8.99 -18.03 -0.17
CA ASN A 83 -8.90 -17.20 1.01
C ASN A 83 -7.68 -16.26 0.98
N ILE A 84 -6.51 -16.72 0.53
CA ILE A 84 -5.32 -15.87 0.37
C ILE A 84 -5.64 -14.71 -0.57
N CYS A 85 -6.16 -14.99 -1.78
CA CYS A 85 -6.48 -13.94 -2.75
C CYS A 85 -7.50 -12.94 -2.17
N ARG A 86 -8.54 -13.43 -1.49
CA ARG A 86 -9.53 -12.56 -0.82
C ARG A 86 -8.87 -11.67 0.22
N ASN A 87 -8.01 -12.23 1.07
CA ASN A 87 -7.40 -11.48 2.17
C ASN A 87 -6.48 -10.38 1.64
N ILE A 88 -5.66 -10.67 0.62
CA ILE A 88 -4.84 -9.67 -0.06
C ILE A 88 -5.74 -8.54 -0.60
N CYS A 89 -6.80 -8.87 -1.33
CA CYS A 89 -7.71 -7.85 -1.85
C CYS A 89 -8.40 -7.02 -0.75
N GLU A 90 -8.78 -7.64 0.38
CA GLU A 90 -9.35 -6.92 1.53
C GLU A 90 -8.33 -5.99 2.20
N GLU A 91 -7.07 -6.38 2.29
CA GLU A 91 -5.98 -5.53 2.79
C GLU A 91 -5.81 -4.31 1.88
N TYR A 92 -5.66 -4.51 0.57
CA TYR A 92 -5.57 -3.42 -0.41
C TYR A 92 -6.81 -2.51 -0.40
N ARG A 93 -8.01 -3.07 -0.19
CA ARG A 93 -9.25 -2.29 -0.04
C ARG A 93 -9.19 -1.41 1.20
N ARG A 94 -8.78 -1.95 2.35
CA ARG A 94 -8.67 -1.19 3.61
C ARG A 94 -7.62 -0.09 3.50
N GLU A 95 -6.48 -0.38 2.89
CA GLU A 95 -5.43 0.62 2.63
C GLU A 95 -5.93 1.73 1.70
N SER A 96 -6.65 1.37 0.63
CA SER A 96 -7.21 2.35 -0.31
C SER A 96 -8.28 3.21 0.36
N GLN A 97 -9.16 2.63 1.19
CA GLN A 97 -10.15 3.39 1.96
C GLN A 97 -9.52 4.34 2.98
N ARG A 98 -8.46 3.91 3.67
CA ARG A 98 -7.68 4.80 4.55
C ARG A 98 -7.03 5.95 3.76
N MET A 99 -6.58 5.69 2.53
CA MET A 99 -6.03 6.70 1.64
C MET A 99 -7.10 7.73 1.23
N ASP A 100 -8.29 7.29 0.85
CA ASP A 100 -9.39 8.18 0.49
C ASP A 100 -9.86 9.01 1.69
N MET A 101 -9.94 8.41 2.89
CA MET A 101 -10.26 9.14 4.13
C MET A 101 -9.20 10.18 4.50
N ALA A 102 -7.92 9.84 4.41
CA ALA A 102 -6.83 10.80 4.69
C ALA A 102 -6.82 11.95 3.68
N MET A 103 -7.08 11.67 2.41
CA MET A 103 -7.19 12.69 1.36
C MET A 103 -8.45 13.56 1.51
N ASP A 104 -9.57 12.97 1.93
CA ASP A 104 -10.81 13.69 2.25
C ASP A 104 -10.64 14.61 3.46
N VAL A 105 -9.90 14.18 4.49
CA VAL A 105 -9.55 15.05 5.64
C VAL A 105 -8.64 16.21 5.22
N LEU A 106 -7.62 15.95 4.40
CA LEU A 106 -6.76 17.02 3.85
C LEU A 106 -7.54 17.99 2.97
N SER A 107 -8.48 17.49 2.16
CA SER A 107 -9.37 18.32 1.33
C SER A 107 -10.37 19.13 2.16
N LYS A 108 -10.95 18.55 3.22
CA LYS A 108 -11.86 19.25 4.14
C LYS A 108 -11.14 20.32 4.96
N LEU A 109 -9.87 20.10 5.30
CA LEU A 109 -9.00 21.11 5.92
C LEU A 109 -8.70 22.28 4.97
N TYR A 110 -8.55 22.01 3.68
CA TYR A 110 -8.39 23.06 2.65
C TYR A 110 -9.65 23.91 2.49
N HIS A 111 -10.84 23.32 2.64
CA HIS A 111 -12.12 24.00 2.43
C HIS A 111 -12.82 24.50 3.72
N SER A 112 -12.26 24.27 4.91
CA SER A 112 -12.86 24.69 6.18
C SER A 112 -11.92 25.63 6.96
N PRO A 113 -12.12 26.96 6.85
CA PRO A 113 -11.29 27.97 7.54
C PRO A 113 -11.41 27.95 9.07
N SER A 114 -12.32 27.16 9.63
CA SER A 114 -12.75 27.26 11.03
C SER A 114 -12.31 26.11 11.95
N SER A 115 -11.59 25.10 11.45
CA SER A 115 -11.11 24.00 12.31
C SER A 115 -9.65 24.19 12.76
N ASN A 116 -9.41 25.22 13.59
CA ASN A 116 -8.09 25.49 14.17
C ASN A 116 -7.54 24.26 14.92
N VAL A 117 -8.40 23.51 15.62
CA VAL A 117 -7.97 22.32 16.38
C VAL A 117 -7.46 21.21 15.46
N LEU A 118 -8.11 20.95 14.33
CA LEU A 118 -7.68 19.92 13.39
C LEU A 118 -6.43 20.38 12.62
N ARG A 119 -6.35 21.68 12.28
CA ARG A 119 -5.17 22.30 11.68
C ARG A 119 -3.96 22.13 12.60
N GLU A 120 -4.07 22.48 13.88
CA GLU A 120 -2.98 22.31 14.86
C GLU A 120 -2.58 20.84 15.07
N LYS A 121 -3.55 19.91 15.12
CA LYS A 121 -3.23 18.47 15.17
C LYS A 121 -2.43 18.04 13.95
N VAL A 122 -2.83 18.42 12.74
CA VAL A 122 -2.11 18.05 11.52
C VAL A 122 -0.72 18.69 11.45
N LYS A 123 -0.55 19.93 11.91
CA LYS A 123 0.78 20.55 12.05
C LYS A 123 1.69 19.72 12.96
N ALA A 124 1.18 19.22 14.08
CA ALA A 124 1.95 18.35 14.98
C ALA A 124 2.37 17.02 14.32
N TYR A 125 1.54 16.46 13.44
CA TYR A 125 1.91 15.27 12.65
C TYR A 125 2.89 15.59 11.52
N LEU A 126 2.78 16.75 10.88
CA LEU A 126 3.76 17.18 9.87
C LEU A 126 5.14 17.39 10.48
N ALA A 127 5.21 18.00 11.67
CA ALA A 127 6.46 18.16 12.41
C ALA A 127 7.14 16.81 12.74
N GLN A 128 6.38 15.74 12.94
CA GLN A 128 6.92 14.39 13.15
C GLN A 128 7.58 13.78 11.91
N LEU A 129 7.22 14.23 10.70
CA LEU A 129 7.92 13.80 9.48
C LEU A 129 9.35 14.35 9.43
N GLY A 130 9.52 15.59 9.87
CA GLY A 130 10.74 16.35 9.76
C GLY A 130 11.22 16.56 8.32
N GLY A 131 12.29 17.34 8.21
CA GLY A 131 13.10 17.44 6.99
C GLY A 131 12.33 17.97 5.78
N GLN A 132 12.73 17.52 4.59
CA GLN A 132 12.11 17.94 3.33
C GLN A 132 10.62 17.58 3.21
N CYS A 133 10.15 16.54 3.90
CA CYS A 133 8.76 16.11 3.79
C CYS A 133 7.79 16.95 4.61
N GLU A 134 8.20 17.41 5.79
CA GLU A 134 7.47 18.40 6.56
C GLU A 134 7.30 19.69 5.74
N VAL A 135 8.41 20.24 5.25
CA VAL A 135 8.43 21.51 4.51
C VAL A 135 7.62 21.42 3.23
N LEU A 136 7.78 20.35 2.43
CA LEU A 136 7.05 20.18 1.18
C LEU A 136 5.54 20.08 1.40
N LEU A 137 5.10 19.26 2.36
CA LEU A 137 3.66 19.12 2.63
C LEU A 137 3.07 20.38 3.25
N TRP A 138 3.84 21.12 4.05
CA TRP A 138 3.42 22.43 4.54
C TRP A 138 3.16 23.40 3.39
N LEU A 139 4.13 23.56 2.48
CA LEU A 139 4.00 24.48 1.34
C LEU A 139 2.83 24.13 0.42
N CYS A 140 2.56 22.83 0.21
CA CYS A 140 1.47 22.38 -0.65
C CYS A 140 0.06 22.50 -0.05
N PHE A 141 -0.07 22.56 1.28
CA PHE A 141 -1.40 22.40 1.92
C PHE A 141 -1.73 23.44 3.00
N PHE A 142 -0.73 24.12 3.56
CA PHE A 142 -0.88 25.00 4.72
C PHE A 142 -0.33 26.42 4.51
N GLU A 143 0.49 26.64 3.49
CA GLU A 143 0.85 28.00 3.06
C GLU A 143 -0.39 28.75 2.57
N GLU A 144 -0.45 30.07 2.76
CA GLU A 144 -1.57 30.90 2.29
C GLU A 144 -1.04 31.96 1.30
N PRO A 145 -1.19 31.75 -0.03
CA PRO A 145 -1.85 30.62 -0.69
C PRO A 145 -0.97 29.36 -0.79
N PRO A 146 -1.57 28.16 -0.90
CA PRO A 146 -0.81 26.93 -1.12
C PRO A 146 -0.04 26.97 -2.43
N VAL A 147 1.16 26.40 -2.42
CA VAL A 147 2.05 26.39 -3.58
C VAL A 147 1.81 25.12 -4.38
N GLU A 148 1.20 25.25 -5.55
CA GLU A 148 0.94 24.14 -6.47
C GLU A 148 2.05 23.97 -7.53
N ASP A 149 2.79 25.04 -7.83
CA ASP A 149 3.81 25.05 -8.86
C ASP A 149 5.08 24.30 -8.42
N HIS A 150 5.45 23.26 -9.18
CA HIS A 150 6.61 22.42 -8.86
C HIS A 150 7.95 23.16 -8.93
N GLY A 151 8.09 24.17 -9.80
CA GLY A 151 9.31 24.98 -9.89
C GLY A 151 9.49 25.83 -8.63
N LYS A 152 8.42 26.46 -8.16
CA LYS A 152 8.40 27.23 -6.91
C LYS A 152 8.65 26.34 -5.70
N LEU A 153 8.02 25.17 -5.63
CA LEU A 153 8.24 24.21 -4.54
C LEU A 153 9.70 23.76 -4.46
N ALA A 154 10.33 23.44 -5.59
CA ALA A 154 11.75 23.10 -5.64
C ALA A 154 12.63 24.26 -5.18
N GLY A 155 12.36 25.49 -5.64
CA GLY A 155 13.08 26.68 -5.19
C GLY A 155 13.02 26.87 -3.67
N LEU A 156 11.81 26.82 -3.09
CA LEU A 156 11.59 26.98 -1.66
C LEU A 156 12.23 25.86 -0.82
N LEU A 157 12.31 24.63 -1.36
CA LEU A 157 13.02 23.52 -0.70
C LEU A 157 14.54 23.72 -0.76
N ASN A 158 15.07 24.18 -1.89
CA ASN A 158 16.50 24.50 -2.05
C ASN A 158 16.92 25.64 -1.12
N ASP A 159 16.08 26.67 -0.94
CA ASP A 159 16.32 27.77 0.01
C ASP A 159 16.40 27.29 1.47
N LYS A 160 15.78 26.15 1.77
CA LYS A 160 15.84 25.46 3.07
C LYS A 160 16.99 24.45 3.16
N GLY A 161 17.84 24.35 2.13
CA GLY A 161 19.00 23.48 2.08
C GLY A 161 18.73 22.06 1.57
N TYR A 162 17.56 21.79 1.00
CA TYR A 162 17.24 20.48 0.41
C TYR A 162 17.45 20.53 -1.10
N ASP A 163 18.42 19.76 -1.61
CA ASP A 163 18.71 19.67 -3.05
C ASP A 163 17.60 18.93 -3.80
N VAL A 164 16.67 19.69 -4.37
CA VAL A 164 15.46 19.17 -5.03
C VAL A 164 15.29 19.85 -6.38
N SER A 165 15.17 19.04 -7.43
CA SER A 165 14.87 19.54 -8.77
C SER A 165 13.34 19.64 -9.00
N PRO A 166 12.86 20.59 -9.82
CA PRO A 166 11.43 20.71 -10.16
C PRO A 166 10.80 19.42 -10.70
N THR A 167 11.57 18.62 -11.45
CA THR A 167 11.11 17.35 -12.01
C THR A 167 10.95 16.24 -10.95
N SER A 168 11.69 16.34 -9.85
CA SER A 168 11.64 15.39 -8.74
C SER A 168 10.54 15.70 -7.71
N VAL A 169 9.95 16.91 -7.74
CA VAL A 169 8.93 17.34 -6.77
C VAL A 169 7.73 16.39 -6.74
N SER A 170 7.26 15.92 -7.90
CA SER A 170 6.11 15.00 -7.97
C SER A 170 6.38 13.65 -7.29
N SER A 171 7.57 13.06 -7.52
CA SER A 171 7.96 11.79 -6.90
C SER A 171 8.27 11.97 -5.42
N LEU A 172 8.87 13.10 -5.03
CA LEU A 172 9.12 13.46 -3.64
C LEU A 172 7.81 13.68 -2.88
N LEU A 173 6.85 14.42 -3.45
CA LEU A 173 5.53 14.67 -2.87
C LEU A 173 4.78 13.36 -2.64
N SER A 174 4.82 12.45 -3.62
CA SER A 174 4.24 11.11 -3.50
C SER A 174 4.86 10.32 -2.34
N ARG A 175 6.18 10.37 -2.20
CA ARG A 175 6.92 9.73 -1.09
C ARG A 175 6.57 10.36 0.27
N CYS A 176 6.47 11.68 0.36
CA CYS A 176 6.16 12.39 1.60
C CYS A 176 4.71 12.16 2.04
N LYS A 177 3.76 12.13 1.10
CA LYS A 177 2.36 11.73 1.38
C LYS A 177 2.28 10.30 1.91
N ARG A 178 3.10 9.38 1.39
CA ARG A 178 3.18 8.01 1.90
C ARG A 178 3.72 7.95 3.34
N LYS A 179 4.81 8.67 3.64
CA LYS A 179 5.34 8.75 5.02
C LYS A 179 4.33 9.37 5.99
N PHE A 180 3.62 10.41 5.54
CA PHE A 180 2.58 11.04 6.36
C PHE A 180 1.45 10.06 6.69
N ARG A 181 1.06 9.23 5.71
CA ARG A 181 0.09 8.14 5.92
C ARG A 181 0.56 7.12 6.94
N GLU A 182 1.82 6.71 6.89
CA GLU A 182 2.41 5.77 7.85
C GLU A 182 2.34 6.33 9.28
N LEU A 183 2.63 7.62 9.47
CA LEU A 183 2.50 8.30 10.76
C LEU A 183 1.04 8.36 11.24
N LEU A 184 0.11 8.70 10.34
CA LEU A 184 -1.31 8.77 10.68
C LEU A 184 -1.92 7.40 11.04
N GLY A 185 -1.40 6.31 10.46
CA GLY A 185 -1.90 4.95 10.66
C GLY A 185 -1.19 4.12 11.73
N GLY A 186 -0.08 4.62 12.31
CA GLY A 186 0.81 3.83 13.19
C GLY A 186 1.32 4.51 14.48
N GLY A 187 0.87 5.72 14.81
CA GLY A 187 1.23 6.39 16.07
C GLY A 187 0.36 5.92 17.27
N PRO A 188 0.86 6.02 18.53
CA PRO A 188 0.16 5.57 19.76
C PRO A 188 -1.07 6.40 20.17
N SER A 189 -1.58 7.21 19.25
CA SER A 189 -2.78 8.02 19.41
C SER A 189 -3.22 8.40 18.01
N GLY A 190 -3.74 7.43 17.25
CA GLY A 190 -4.13 7.66 15.86
C GLY A 190 -5.08 8.85 15.76
N LEU A 191 -5.00 9.63 14.67
CA LEU A 191 -5.87 10.79 14.42
C LEU A 191 -7.39 10.43 14.40
N PHE A 192 -7.70 9.13 14.40
CA PHE A 192 -9.02 8.52 14.35
C PHE A 192 -9.27 7.47 15.46
N GLU A 193 -8.43 7.40 16.49
CA GLU A 193 -8.75 6.59 17.68
C GLU A 193 -9.68 7.41 18.58
N GLU A 194 -10.98 7.08 18.53
CA GLU A 194 -11.89 7.20 19.68
C GLU A 194 -11.88 5.89 20.48
#